data_AF-A0A8J5TG13-F1
#
_entry.id   AF-A0A8J5TG13-F1
#
_cell.length_a   1.000
_cell.length_b   1.000
_cell.length_c   1.000
_cell.angle_alpha   90.00
_cell.angle_beta   90.00
_cell.angle_gamma   90.00
#
_symmetry.space_group_name_H-M   'P 1'
#
loop_
_entity.id
_entity.type
_entity.pdbx_description
1 polymer ?
#
loop_
_entity_poly.entity_id
_entity_poly.type
_entity_poly.pdbx_seq_one_letter_code
_entity_poly.pdbx_strand_id
1 'polypeptide(L)'
;MASRPSAASSTSGSTSSITTPPSAPVRAPAPAPSSTSPRWSTRGRCIDGTYHRCMRMNGLRLTGDRAVLACREAGIWNGVFERAERVAGIERGSIRATVLVETLPAVFQMDEILHELRHHSAGLNCGRWDYIFSYVKTFRARPDRLLPDRALVGMAQHFMRSYSHLLIRTCHRRGVHAMGGMAAQIPIKDDAAANEAALELVRKDKLREVRAGHDGTWAAHPGLIPAIQEVFEGHLGGKPNQIDVAAGDGDSGAITEEDLLQPPRGARTVEGLRLNTRVGVQYLASWLAGSGSVPLYNLMEDAATAEISRVQNWQWLRHGATLDAGGVEVRATPELLARVVEEEMARVEAEVGAERFRRGRYTEAGRIFSRQCTAPELDDFLTLDAYNLVVVHHPEASPSKL
;
A
#
# COMPACT_ATOMS: atom_id res chain seq x y z
N MET A 1 -67.80 -49.70 26.57
CA MET A 1 -67.18 -50.73 25.71
C MET A 1 -65.71 -50.33 25.55
N ALA A 2 -64.85 -50.79 26.46
CA ALA A 2 -63.92 -51.93 26.28
C ALA A 2 -62.74 -51.52 25.36
N SER A 3 -61.46 -51.53 25.77
CA SER A 3 -60.76 -52.49 26.65
C SER A 3 -59.46 -51.91 27.25
N ARG A 4 -59.23 -52.32 28.51
CA ARG A 4 -58.06 -52.40 29.41
C ARG A 4 -56.71 -52.91 28.81
N PRO A 5 -55.59 -53.09 29.59
CA PRO A 5 -55.24 -52.62 30.97
C PRO A 5 -53.72 -52.31 31.28
N SER A 6 -53.46 -51.86 32.53
CA SER A 6 -52.40 -52.33 33.50
C SER A 6 -50.93 -51.92 33.28
N ALA A 7 -50.09 -51.56 34.26
CA ALA A 7 -50.09 -51.55 35.74
C ALA A 7 -48.91 -50.64 36.22
N ALA A 8 -49.03 -49.87 37.33
CA ALA A 8 -48.48 -50.11 38.69
C ALA A 8 -46.95 -50.32 38.72
N SER A 9 -46.11 -49.86 39.65
CA SER A 9 -46.12 -49.29 41.01
C SER A 9 -44.68 -48.73 41.21
N SER A 10 -44.22 -48.01 42.23
CA SER A 10 -44.46 -48.08 43.66
C SER A 10 -43.88 -46.86 44.39
N THR A 11 -44.54 -46.58 45.50
CA THR A 11 -44.30 -45.70 46.65
C THR A 11 -43.06 -45.99 47.50
N SER A 12 -42.48 -44.95 48.12
CA SER A 12 -42.28 -44.76 49.58
C SER A 12 -41.49 -43.45 49.79
N GLY A 13 -41.88 -42.47 50.63
CA GLY A 13 -42.06 -42.49 52.09
C GLY A 13 -40.70 -42.26 52.76
N SER A 14 -40.41 -41.30 53.64
CA SER A 14 -41.22 -40.50 54.58
C SER A 14 -40.36 -39.42 55.29
N THR A 15 -40.99 -38.29 55.64
CA THR A 15 -40.88 -37.40 56.84
C THR A 15 -39.70 -37.61 57.85
N SER A 16 -39.04 -36.61 58.47
CA SER A 16 -39.55 -35.47 59.29
C SER A 16 -38.36 -34.53 59.70
N SER A 17 -38.50 -33.20 59.65
CA SER A 17 -38.64 -32.23 60.77
C SER A 17 -37.37 -31.69 61.50
N ILE A 18 -37.20 -30.36 61.36
CA ILE A 18 -36.74 -29.31 62.34
C ILE A 18 -35.23 -29.14 62.64
N THR A 19 -34.64 -28.03 62.15
CA THR A 19 -33.94 -26.96 62.94
C THR A 19 -33.29 -25.90 62.00
N THR A 20 -33.49 -24.61 62.27
CA THR A 20 -32.85 -23.41 61.66
C THR A 20 -31.48 -23.07 62.28
N PRO A 21 -30.68 -22.12 61.75
CA PRO A 21 -29.97 -22.06 60.45
C PRO A 21 -28.42 -21.95 60.66
N PRO A 22 -27.61 -21.93 59.58
CA PRO A 22 -26.44 -21.05 59.63
C PRO A 22 -26.25 -20.22 58.36
N SER A 23 -26.05 -18.91 58.60
CA SER A 23 -25.23 -17.94 57.88
C SER A 23 -24.72 -18.31 56.48
N ALA A 24 -25.20 -17.52 55.50
CA ALA A 24 -24.71 -17.49 54.13
C ALA A 24 -23.19 -17.20 54.05
N PRO A 25 -22.43 -17.93 53.22
CA PRO A 25 -21.07 -17.56 52.90
C PRO A 25 -21.06 -16.46 51.82
N VAL A 26 -20.34 -15.38 52.13
CA VAL A 26 -20.01 -14.26 51.27
C VAL A 26 -19.34 -14.77 49.99
N ARG A 27 -19.98 -14.53 48.85
CA ARG A 27 -19.45 -14.85 47.52
C ARG A 27 -18.43 -13.78 47.12
N ALA A 28 -17.17 -14.18 46.98
CA ALA A 28 -16.09 -13.34 46.48
C ALA A 28 -16.40 -12.83 45.05
N PRO A 29 -16.00 -11.59 44.70
CA PRO A 29 -16.29 -11.01 43.40
C PRO A 29 -15.46 -11.68 42.29
N ALA A 30 -16.12 -11.94 41.15
CA ALA A 30 -15.53 -12.49 39.94
C ALA A 30 -14.46 -11.54 39.35
N PRO A 31 -13.39 -12.06 38.72
CA PRO A 31 -12.34 -11.24 38.15
C PRO A 31 -12.84 -10.48 36.91
N ALA A 32 -12.45 -9.22 36.81
CA ALA A 32 -12.77 -8.33 35.70
C ALA A 32 -12.17 -8.82 34.36
N PRO A 33 -12.84 -8.60 33.22
CA PRO A 33 -12.33 -8.99 31.91
C PRO A 33 -11.13 -8.13 31.52
N SER A 34 -10.04 -8.79 31.13
CA SER A 34 -8.82 -8.16 30.63
C SER A 34 -9.06 -7.48 29.28
N SER A 35 -8.95 -6.15 29.26
CA SER A 35 -8.91 -5.35 28.04
C SER A 35 -7.52 -5.46 27.38
N THR A 36 -7.32 -6.38 26.46
CA THR A 36 -6.15 -6.40 25.58
C THR A 36 -6.48 -5.70 24.26
N SER A 37 -6.31 -4.37 24.24
CA SER A 37 -6.18 -3.60 23.00
C SER A 37 -4.89 -4.00 22.28
N PRO A 38 -4.88 -4.23 20.95
CA PRO A 38 -3.64 -4.52 20.23
C PRO A 38 -2.76 -3.26 20.21
N ARG A 39 -1.67 -3.27 20.99
CA ARG A 39 -0.60 -2.28 20.89
C ARG A 39 0.13 -2.51 19.56
N TRP A 40 0.06 -1.55 18.66
CA TRP A 40 1.01 -1.43 17.56
C TRP A 40 2.41 -1.24 18.15
N SER A 41 3.25 -2.26 17.99
CA SER A 41 4.62 -2.30 18.48
C SER A 41 5.56 -1.74 17.41
N THR A 42 5.88 -0.45 17.48
CA THR A 42 7.08 0.12 16.84
C THR A 42 8.30 -0.14 17.72
N ARG A 43 8.64 -1.41 17.97
CA ARG A 43 9.89 -1.78 18.67
C ARG A 43 10.99 -2.03 17.64
N GLY A 44 11.58 -0.95 17.15
CA GLY A 44 12.97 -1.01 16.70
C GLY A 44 13.85 -1.05 17.96
N ARG A 45 14.55 -2.15 18.22
CA ARG A 45 15.62 -2.16 19.22
C ARG A 45 16.77 -1.30 18.67
N CYS A 46 17.00 -0.13 19.26
CA CYS A 46 18.31 0.51 19.15
C CYS A 46 19.31 -0.35 19.91
N ILE A 47 20.41 -0.70 19.24
CA ILE A 47 21.59 -1.23 19.88
C ILE A 47 22.18 -0.04 20.65
N ASP A 48 22.36 -0.23 21.95
CA ASP A 48 22.82 0.72 22.97
C ASP A 48 21.69 1.35 23.81
N GLY A 49 21.76 1.12 25.13
CA GLY A 49 20.68 1.24 26.10
C GLY A 49 20.23 2.66 26.46
N THR A 50 20.41 3.64 25.58
CA THR A 50 19.88 4.99 25.73
C THR A 50 18.48 5.09 25.10
N TYR A 51 17.46 5.29 25.94
CA TYR A 51 16.14 5.74 25.50
C TYR A 51 16.23 7.20 25.00
N HIS A 52 16.93 7.45 23.89
CA HIS A 52 16.64 8.64 23.11
C HIS A 52 15.25 8.45 22.51
N ARG A 53 14.30 9.30 22.92
CA ARG A 53 12.96 9.40 22.33
C ARG A 53 13.08 9.87 20.89
N CYS A 54 13.51 8.97 20.02
CA CYS A 54 13.58 9.20 18.60
C CYS A 54 12.20 8.92 17.99
N MET A 55 11.57 9.97 17.45
CA MET A 55 10.32 9.80 16.71
C MET A 55 10.68 9.42 15.27
N ARG A 56 10.42 8.17 14.89
CA ARG A 56 10.60 7.73 13.51
C ARG A 56 9.33 7.95 12.70
N MET A 57 9.44 8.74 11.64
CA MET A 57 8.46 8.85 10.58
C MET A 57 8.91 8.00 9.40
N ASN A 58 8.22 6.88 9.21
CA ASN A 58 8.34 6.11 7.98
C ASN A 58 7.31 6.65 7.00
N GLY A 59 7.70 6.94 5.76
CA GLY A 59 6.72 7.32 4.74
C GLY A 59 6.70 8.80 4.36
N LEU A 60 7.79 9.56 4.49
CA LEU A 60 7.77 10.96 4.07
C LEU A 60 7.69 11.03 2.54
N ARG A 61 6.56 11.51 2.03
CA ARG A 61 6.31 11.67 0.60
C ARG A 61 6.57 13.13 0.20
N LEU A 62 7.35 13.30 -0.87
CA LEU A 62 7.58 14.59 -1.52
C LEU A 62 6.71 14.62 -2.77
N THR A 63 5.87 15.63 -2.92
CA THR A 63 4.81 15.68 -3.95
C THR A 63 5.20 16.51 -5.17
N GLY A 64 6.40 17.07 -5.20
CA GLY A 64 6.87 17.92 -6.29
C GLY A 64 6.88 17.25 -7.66
N ASP A 65 5.85 17.49 -8.46
CA ASP A 65 5.74 17.06 -9.86
C ASP A 65 6.63 17.87 -10.84
N ARG A 66 7.42 18.82 -10.32
CA ARG A 66 8.39 19.60 -11.10
C ARG A 66 9.79 19.39 -10.56
N ALA A 67 10.75 19.17 -11.47
CA ALA A 67 12.17 18.95 -11.17
C ALA A 67 12.81 19.97 -10.21
N VAL A 68 12.28 21.18 -10.04
CA VAL A 68 12.88 22.19 -9.13
C VAL A 68 12.49 21.98 -7.65
N LEU A 69 11.55 21.08 -7.32
CA LEU A 69 10.84 21.11 -6.04
C LEU A 69 11.26 20.05 -5.00
N ALA A 70 11.73 18.85 -5.38
CA ALA A 70 11.86 17.74 -4.42
C ALA A 70 12.85 18.04 -3.28
N CYS A 71 14.07 18.51 -3.58
CA CYS A 71 15.02 18.88 -2.52
C CYS A 71 14.53 20.10 -1.69
N ARG A 72 13.84 21.06 -2.31
CA ARG A 72 13.27 22.22 -1.59
C ARG A 72 12.16 21.80 -0.63
N GLU A 73 11.33 20.83 -1.01
CA GLU A 73 10.33 20.23 -0.13
C GLU A 73 10.99 19.51 1.04
N ALA A 74 12.11 18.80 0.82
CA ALA A 74 12.90 18.22 1.89
C ALA A 74 13.43 19.30 2.86
N GLY A 75 13.87 20.46 2.36
CA GLY A 75 14.25 21.61 3.17
C GLY A 75 13.08 22.21 3.98
N ILE A 76 11.88 22.27 3.41
CA ILE A 76 10.65 22.67 4.14
C ILE A 76 10.39 21.69 5.31
N TRP A 77 10.48 20.38 5.04
CA TRP A 77 10.33 19.36 6.08
C TRP A 77 11.38 19.46 7.18
N ASN A 78 12.64 19.70 6.83
CA ASN A 78 13.70 19.97 7.81
C ASN A 78 13.31 21.16 8.71
N GLY A 79 12.79 22.25 8.14
CA GLY A 79 12.31 23.40 8.90
C GLY A 79 11.14 23.08 9.83
N VAL A 80 10.20 22.21 9.40
CA VAL A 80 9.11 21.71 10.25
C VAL A 80 9.65 20.88 11.42
N PHE A 81 10.61 19.98 11.16
CA PHE A 81 11.23 19.15 12.21
C PHE A 81 11.98 19.99 13.23
N GLU A 82 12.84 20.91 12.79
CA GLU A 82 13.57 21.81 13.67
C GLU A 82 12.64 22.71 14.50
N ARG A 83 11.49 23.11 13.95
CA ARG A 83 10.49 23.84 14.71
C ARG A 83 9.82 22.95 15.75
N ALA A 84 9.40 21.74 15.38
CA ALA A 84 8.76 20.79 16.28
C ALA A 84 9.70 20.38 17.44
N GLU A 85 10.96 20.09 17.15
CA GLU A 85 11.98 19.73 18.15
C GLU A 85 12.21 20.87 19.14
N ARG A 86 12.34 22.12 18.65
CA ARG A 86 12.47 23.31 19.50
C ARG A 86 11.25 23.53 20.39
N VAL A 87 10.04 23.38 19.85
CA VAL A 87 8.80 23.54 20.62
C VAL A 87 8.67 22.46 21.69
N ALA A 88 9.07 21.23 21.38
CA ALA A 88 9.06 20.12 22.31
C ALA A 88 10.23 20.14 23.32
N GLY A 89 11.23 21.01 23.13
CA GLY A 89 12.43 21.08 23.97
C GLY A 89 13.33 19.85 23.86
N ILE A 90 13.34 19.17 22.70
CA ILE A 90 14.16 17.98 22.44
C ILE A 90 15.34 18.32 21.53
N GLU A 91 16.36 17.46 21.54
CA GLU A 91 17.58 17.64 20.77
C GLU A 91 17.32 17.59 19.25
N ARG A 92 18.08 18.36 18.48
CA ARG A 92 18.02 18.33 17.00
C ARG A 92 18.37 16.94 16.47
N GLY A 93 17.59 16.44 15.52
CA GLY A 93 17.79 15.10 14.97
C GLY A 93 17.19 13.99 15.84
N SER A 94 16.33 14.35 16.80
CA SER A 94 15.47 13.41 17.51
C SER A 94 14.35 12.90 16.59
N ILE A 95 13.86 13.73 15.68
CA ILE A 95 12.96 13.28 14.60
C ILE A 95 13.81 12.60 13.54
N ARG A 96 13.38 11.41 13.10
CA ARG A 96 14.00 10.66 12.01
C ARG A 96 12.99 10.35 10.93
N ALA A 97 13.32 10.57 9.67
CA ALA A 97 12.43 10.43 8.53
C ALA A 97 13.05 9.56 7.43
N THR A 98 12.28 8.61 6.91
CA THR A 98 12.60 7.87 5.68
C THR A 98 11.78 8.44 4.54
N VAL A 99 12.44 8.89 3.47
CA VAL A 99 11.78 9.54 2.31
C VAL A 99 11.46 8.50 1.24
N LEU A 100 10.25 8.55 0.69
CA LEU A 100 9.89 7.73 -0.48
C LEU A 100 10.36 8.46 -1.74
N VAL A 101 11.27 7.85 -2.49
CA VAL A 101 11.71 8.38 -3.79
C VAL A 101 10.77 7.83 -4.85
N GLU A 102 9.52 8.24 -4.81
CA GLU A 102 8.46 7.66 -5.62
C GLU A 102 7.91 8.62 -6.68
N THR A 103 8.68 9.66 -6.98
CA THR A 103 8.43 10.55 -8.10
C THR A 103 9.62 10.52 -9.06
N LEU A 104 9.35 10.60 -10.36
CA LEU A 104 10.41 10.62 -11.36
C LEU A 104 11.36 11.82 -11.17
N PRO A 105 10.90 13.04 -10.83
CA PRO A 105 11.82 14.12 -10.49
C PRO A 105 12.75 13.81 -9.30
N ALA A 106 12.26 13.13 -8.27
CA ALA A 106 13.03 12.91 -7.04
C ALA A 106 14.22 11.95 -7.24
N VAL A 107 14.17 11.02 -8.20
CA VAL A 107 15.30 10.12 -8.46
C VAL A 107 16.57 10.87 -8.91
N PHE A 108 16.42 12.04 -9.52
CA PHE A 108 17.53 12.91 -9.93
C PHE A 108 18.06 13.81 -8.80
N GLN A 109 17.47 13.74 -7.59
CA GLN A 109 17.79 14.63 -6.47
C GLN A 109 17.97 13.89 -5.15
N MET A 110 18.20 12.58 -5.20
CA MET A 110 18.28 11.76 -3.98
C MET A 110 19.37 12.23 -3.03
N ASP A 111 20.52 12.66 -3.56
CA ASP A 111 21.65 13.09 -2.75
C ASP A 111 21.39 14.45 -2.09
N GLU A 112 20.77 15.38 -2.81
CA GLU A 112 20.33 16.68 -2.33
C GLU A 112 19.21 16.55 -1.28
N ILE A 113 18.23 15.66 -1.50
CA ILE A 113 17.19 15.35 -0.52
C ILE A 113 17.81 14.86 0.78
N LEU A 114 18.79 13.94 0.70
CA LEU A 114 19.52 13.47 1.87
C LEU A 114 20.35 14.57 2.54
N HIS A 115 20.92 15.50 1.75
CA HIS A 115 21.68 16.63 2.28
C HIS A 115 20.79 17.61 3.07
N GLU A 116 19.63 17.97 2.51
CA GLU A 116 18.66 18.86 3.14
C GLU A 116 18.14 18.27 4.46
N LEU A 117 17.92 16.95 4.49
CA LEU A 117 17.46 16.23 5.68
C LEU A 117 18.60 15.60 6.50
N ARG A 118 19.87 15.96 6.32
CA ARG A 118 21.03 15.23 6.89
C ARG A 118 20.99 15.01 8.41
N HIS A 119 20.32 15.87 9.17
CA HIS A 119 20.18 15.74 10.62
C HIS A 119 19.02 14.84 11.04
N HIS A 120 18.05 14.62 10.15
CA HIS A 120 16.82 13.87 10.41
C HIS A 120 16.65 12.67 9.48
N SER A 121 17.50 12.44 8.49
CA SER A 121 17.34 11.33 7.56
C SER A 121 17.60 9.98 8.23
N ALA A 122 16.77 9.00 7.91
CA ALA A 122 16.95 7.59 8.23
C ALA A 122 17.15 6.72 6.98
N GLY A 123 17.02 7.29 5.78
CA GLY A 123 17.13 6.58 4.52
C GLY A 123 16.12 7.00 3.47
N LEU A 124 16.16 6.28 2.35
CA LEU A 124 15.22 6.41 1.24
C LEU A 124 14.49 5.08 1.00
N ASN A 125 13.34 5.13 0.32
CA ASN A 125 12.54 3.96 -0.03
C ASN A 125 12.22 3.90 -1.53
N CYS A 126 12.26 2.69 -2.08
CA CYS A 126 11.79 2.37 -3.42
C CYS A 126 10.26 2.17 -3.47
N GLY A 127 9.60 2.85 -4.40
CA GLY A 127 8.18 2.66 -4.72
C GLY A 127 7.98 2.16 -6.16
N ARG A 128 6.91 1.40 -6.41
CA ARG A 128 6.53 0.98 -7.78
C ARG A 128 5.43 1.84 -8.36
N TRP A 129 4.23 1.79 -7.76
CA TRP A 129 3.03 2.38 -8.35
C TRP A 129 3.10 3.89 -8.47
N ASP A 130 3.45 4.60 -7.38
CA ASP A 130 3.64 6.05 -7.42
C ASP A 130 4.75 6.47 -8.37
N TYR A 131 5.85 5.71 -8.45
CA TYR A 131 6.96 6.03 -9.34
C TYR A 131 6.56 5.96 -10.82
N ILE A 132 5.87 4.88 -11.24
CA ILE A 132 5.42 4.76 -12.63
C ILE A 132 4.24 5.68 -12.94
N PHE A 133 3.42 6.01 -11.94
CA PHE A 133 2.40 7.06 -12.03
C PHE A 133 3.05 8.43 -12.30
N SER A 134 4.07 8.78 -11.52
CA SER A 134 4.84 10.00 -11.70
C SER A 134 5.59 10.03 -13.04
N TYR A 135 6.12 8.89 -13.51
CA TYR A 135 6.71 8.77 -14.83
C TYR A 135 5.73 9.20 -15.93
N VAL A 136 4.51 8.66 -15.91
CA VAL A 136 3.47 9.02 -16.90
C VAL A 136 3.06 10.48 -16.76
N LYS A 137 2.87 11.00 -15.54
CA LYS A 137 2.55 12.41 -15.32
C LYS A 137 3.63 13.35 -15.85
N THR A 138 4.89 13.04 -15.58
CA THR A 138 6.05 13.82 -16.01
C THR A 138 6.13 13.84 -17.54
N PHE A 139 5.92 12.69 -18.18
CA PHE A 139 5.94 12.53 -19.63
C PHE A 139 4.56 12.60 -20.30
N ARG A 140 3.55 13.20 -19.66
CA ARG A 140 2.16 13.17 -20.15
C ARG A 140 1.97 13.71 -21.57
N ALA A 141 2.82 14.64 -21.99
CA ALA A 141 2.80 15.25 -23.33
C ALA A 141 3.63 14.50 -24.38
N ARG A 142 4.26 13.36 -24.04
CA ARG A 142 5.22 12.63 -24.87
C ARG A 142 4.62 11.32 -25.42
N PRO A 143 4.19 11.27 -26.69
CA PRO A 143 3.63 10.06 -27.30
C PRO A 143 4.66 8.92 -27.48
N ASP A 144 5.95 9.23 -27.37
CA ASP A 144 7.07 8.27 -27.39
C ASP A 144 7.34 7.60 -26.04
N ARG A 145 6.61 7.98 -24.97
CA ARG A 145 6.82 7.52 -23.58
C ARG A 145 5.59 6.77 -23.02
N LEU A 146 4.88 6.05 -23.88
CA LEU A 146 3.70 5.28 -23.50
C LEU A 146 4.10 4.07 -22.64
N LEU A 147 3.43 3.93 -21.49
CA LEU A 147 3.62 2.78 -20.61
C LEU A 147 2.88 1.55 -21.18
N PRO A 148 3.45 0.34 -21.16
CA PRO A 148 2.71 -0.90 -21.42
C PRO A 148 1.77 -1.21 -20.24
N ASP A 149 1.04 -2.32 -20.26
CA ASP A 149 0.23 -2.75 -19.12
C ASP A 149 1.02 -2.63 -17.81
N ARG A 150 0.50 -1.92 -16.80
CA ARG A 150 1.24 -1.61 -15.56
C ARG A 150 1.78 -2.85 -14.84
N ALA A 151 1.10 -4.00 -15.00
CA ALA A 151 1.52 -5.27 -14.45
C ALA A 151 2.89 -5.73 -15.00
N LEU A 152 3.20 -5.40 -16.26
CA LEU A 152 4.47 -5.73 -16.94
C LEU A 152 5.61 -4.79 -16.58
N VAL A 153 5.30 -3.64 -15.97
CA VAL A 153 6.30 -2.66 -15.51
C VAL A 153 6.77 -3.01 -14.10
N GLY A 154 7.48 -4.13 -14.00
CA GLY A 154 8.06 -4.64 -12.76
C GLY A 154 9.44 -4.05 -12.44
N MET A 155 9.91 -4.29 -11.22
CA MET A 155 11.21 -3.77 -10.73
C MET A 155 12.43 -4.34 -11.45
N ALA A 156 12.26 -5.37 -12.30
CA ALA A 156 13.32 -5.95 -13.13
C ALA A 156 13.50 -5.24 -14.49
N GLN A 157 12.55 -4.39 -14.91
CA GLN A 157 12.72 -3.56 -16.10
C GLN A 157 13.89 -2.59 -15.89
N HIS A 158 14.63 -2.28 -16.96
CA HIS A 158 15.89 -1.52 -16.89
C HIS A 158 15.79 -0.25 -16.04
N PHE A 159 14.86 0.66 -16.35
CA PHE A 159 14.75 1.92 -15.63
C PHE A 159 14.38 1.77 -14.14
N MET A 160 13.59 0.76 -13.79
CA MET A 160 13.26 0.46 -12.38
C MET A 160 14.45 -0.16 -11.64
N ARG A 161 15.22 -1.02 -12.32
CA ARG A 161 16.45 -1.61 -11.78
C ARG A 161 17.50 -0.52 -11.55
N SER A 162 17.71 0.35 -12.52
CA SER A 162 18.62 1.50 -12.44
C SER A 162 18.20 2.45 -11.32
N TYR A 163 16.91 2.74 -11.17
CA TYR A 163 16.38 3.51 -10.05
C TYR A 163 16.71 2.86 -8.69
N SER A 164 16.43 1.55 -8.52
CA SER A 164 16.72 0.83 -7.28
C SER A 164 18.22 0.82 -6.94
N HIS A 165 19.08 0.53 -7.92
CA HIS A 165 20.53 0.51 -7.74
C HIS A 165 21.09 1.90 -7.41
N LEU A 166 20.61 2.96 -8.07
CA LEU A 166 21.05 4.33 -7.78
C LEU A 166 20.63 4.76 -6.37
N LEU A 167 19.42 4.39 -5.93
CA LEU A 167 18.94 4.67 -4.58
C LEU A 167 19.82 4.00 -3.54
N ILE A 168 20.11 2.70 -3.71
CA ILE A 168 20.99 1.94 -2.81
C ILE A 168 22.36 2.60 -2.71
N ARG A 169 23.00 2.87 -3.85
CA ARG A 169 24.32 3.51 -3.90
C ARG A 169 24.32 4.88 -3.22
N THR A 170 23.28 5.67 -3.44
CA THR A 170 23.17 7.01 -2.86
C THR A 170 22.99 6.95 -1.34
N CYS A 171 22.11 6.08 -0.85
CA CYS A 171 21.88 5.86 0.57
C CYS A 171 23.13 5.35 1.29
N HIS A 172 23.76 4.30 0.78
CA HIS A 172 24.91 3.67 1.44
C HIS A 172 26.13 4.59 1.44
N ARG A 173 26.36 5.37 0.37
CA ARG A 173 27.39 6.43 0.35
C ARG A 173 27.18 7.47 1.45
N ARG A 174 25.93 7.70 1.87
CA ARG A 174 25.55 8.65 2.93
C ARG A 174 25.36 7.98 4.30
N GLY A 175 25.61 6.68 4.42
CA GLY A 175 25.48 5.94 5.68
C GLY A 175 24.03 5.79 6.18
N VAL A 176 23.05 5.76 5.28
CA VAL A 176 21.62 5.64 5.62
C VAL A 176 20.98 4.43 4.93
N HIS A 177 19.79 4.02 5.38
CA HIS A 177 19.11 2.83 4.84
C HIS A 177 18.58 3.07 3.42
N ALA A 178 18.62 2.02 2.61
CA ALA A 178 17.98 1.87 1.31
C ALA A 178 16.87 0.82 1.40
N MET A 179 15.62 1.25 1.51
CA MET A 179 14.48 0.35 1.68
C MET A 179 13.90 -0.11 0.34
N GLY A 180 13.60 -1.40 0.22
CA GLY A 180 12.90 -2.02 -0.91
C GLY A 180 11.40 -1.73 -0.94
N GLY A 181 10.70 -2.29 -1.93
CA GLY A 181 9.30 -1.99 -2.21
C GLY A 181 8.28 -2.87 -1.48
N MET A 182 7.01 -2.61 -1.76
CA MET A 182 5.87 -3.30 -1.17
C MET A 182 5.62 -4.69 -1.78
N ALA A 183 5.42 -5.71 -0.95
CA ALA A 183 4.66 -6.91 -1.32
C ALA A 183 3.21 -6.77 -0.83
N ALA A 184 2.28 -6.64 -1.79
CA ALA A 184 0.88 -6.34 -1.54
C ALA A 184 -0.02 -7.59 -1.43
N GLN A 185 0.54 -8.79 -1.60
CA GLN A 185 -0.22 -10.04 -1.65
C GLN A 185 -0.97 -10.31 -0.35
N ILE A 186 -2.22 -10.73 -0.48
CA ILE A 186 -3.05 -11.24 0.62
C ILE A 186 -3.02 -12.77 0.53
N PRO A 187 -2.64 -13.49 1.60
CA PRO A 187 -2.64 -14.95 1.61
C PRO A 187 -4.01 -15.53 1.22
N ILE A 188 -4.00 -16.47 0.27
CA ILE A 188 -5.20 -17.10 -0.30
C ILE A 188 -5.54 -18.33 0.55
N LYS A 189 -6.55 -18.22 1.41
CA LYS A 189 -6.87 -19.29 2.37
C LYS A 189 -7.53 -20.50 1.72
N ASP A 190 -8.32 -20.27 0.68
CA ASP A 190 -9.18 -21.30 0.09
C ASP A 190 -8.51 -22.04 -1.08
N ASP A 191 -7.28 -21.65 -1.44
CA ASP A 191 -6.47 -22.31 -2.48
C ASP A 191 -4.99 -22.32 -2.08
N ALA A 192 -4.55 -23.45 -1.53
CA ALA A 192 -3.18 -23.63 -1.07
C ALA A 192 -2.14 -23.56 -2.20
N ALA A 193 -2.50 -24.03 -3.41
CA ALA A 193 -1.57 -24.04 -4.53
C ALA A 193 -1.37 -22.62 -5.08
N ALA A 194 -2.46 -21.86 -5.24
CA ALA A 194 -2.38 -20.44 -5.61
C ALA A 194 -1.66 -19.61 -4.55
N ASN A 195 -1.90 -19.90 -3.27
CA ASN A 195 -1.20 -19.22 -2.17
C ASN A 195 0.31 -19.46 -2.21
N GLU A 196 0.76 -20.71 -2.39
CA GLU A 196 2.19 -20.99 -2.44
C GLU A 196 2.84 -20.37 -3.69
N ALA A 197 2.16 -20.39 -4.84
CA ALA A 197 2.64 -19.70 -6.03
C ALA A 197 2.79 -18.19 -5.81
N ALA A 198 1.84 -17.55 -5.12
CA ALA A 198 1.92 -16.14 -4.78
C ALA A 198 3.05 -15.84 -3.77
N LEU A 199 3.22 -16.68 -2.75
CA LEU A 199 4.32 -16.55 -1.78
C LEU A 199 5.69 -16.75 -2.43
N GLU A 200 5.82 -17.67 -3.37
CA GLU A 200 7.06 -17.88 -4.11
C GLU A 200 7.44 -16.68 -4.97
N LEU A 201 6.46 -16.00 -5.57
CA LEU A 201 6.70 -14.72 -6.24
C LEU A 201 7.18 -13.64 -5.25
N VAL A 202 6.61 -13.58 -4.05
CA VAL A 202 7.09 -12.68 -2.98
C VAL A 202 8.52 -13.01 -2.58
N ARG A 203 8.85 -14.29 -2.36
CA ARG A 203 10.22 -14.72 -2.00
C ARG A 203 11.23 -14.34 -3.09
N LYS A 204 10.91 -14.60 -4.36
CA LYS A 204 11.76 -14.22 -5.51
C LYS A 204 11.99 -12.73 -5.59
N ASP A 205 10.94 -11.93 -5.41
CA ASP A 205 11.06 -10.47 -5.45
C ASP A 205 11.87 -9.93 -4.27
N LYS A 206 11.66 -10.45 -3.06
CA LYS A 206 12.44 -10.03 -1.88
C LYS A 206 13.89 -10.49 -1.95
N LEU A 207 14.14 -11.65 -2.55
CA LEU A 207 15.49 -12.15 -2.78
C LEU A 207 16.23 -11.25 -3.77
N ARG A 208 15.55 -10.77 -4.82
CA ARG A 208 16.09 -9.77 -5.75
C ARG A 208 16.47 -8.48 -5.00
N GLU A 209 15.59 -7.97 -4.13
CA GLU A 209 15.84 -6.74 -3.37
C GLU A 209 17.04 -6.87 -2.43
N VAL A 210 17.06 -7.89 -1.59
CA VAL A 210 18.13 -8.05 -0.59
C VAL A 210 19.48 -8.31 -1.29
N ARG A 211 19.51 -9.08 -2.39
CA ARG A 211 20.72 -9.29 -3.20
C ARG A 211 21.21 -8.01 -3.90
N ALA A 212 20.31 -7.09 -4.22
CA ALA A 212 20.70 -5.80 -4.81
C ALA A 212 21.36 -4.87 -3.79
N GLY A 213 21.15 -5.11 -2.49
CA GLY A 213 21.70 -4.30 -1.40
C GLY A 213 20.64 -3.55 -0.57
N HIS A 214 19.34 -3.83 -0.73
CA HIS A 214 18.33 -3.22 0.14
C HIS A 214 18.49 -3.67 1.59
N ASP A 215 18.34 -2.74 2.54
CA ASP A 215 18.49 -2.98 3.98
C ASP A 215 17.24 -3.57 4.63
N GLY A 216 16.10 -3.46 3.95
CA GLY A 216 14.81 -3.96 4.38
C GLY A 216 13.76 -3.82 3.28
N THR A 217 12.53 -4.25 3.55
CA THR A 217 11.43 -4.26 2.56
C THR A 217 10.07 -4.07 3.22
N TRP A 218 9.01 -3.92 2.43
CA TRP A 218 7.64 -3.71 2.90
C TRP A 218 6.70 -4.90 2.60
N ALA A 219 5.73 -5.07 3.49
CA ALA A 219 4.67 -6.06 3.39
C ALA A 219 3.32 -5.42 3.76
N ALA A 220 2.28 -5.64 2.94
CA ALA A 220 0.95 -5.09 3.20
C ALA A 220 0.12 -5.97 4.13
N HIS A 221 0.51 -7.23 4.30
CA HIS A 221 -0.23 -8.21 5.10
C HIS A 221 0.71 -8.96 6.07
N PRO A 222 0.35 -9.12 7.36
CA PRO A 222 1.18 -9.82 8.34
C PRO A 222 1.56 -11.25 7.96
N GLY A 223 0.69 -11.95 7.22
CA GLY A 223 0.95 -13.31 6.73
C GLY A 223 2.13 -13.43 5.75
N LEU A 224 2.62 -12.33 5.19
CA LEU A 224 3.83 -12.34 4.34
C LEU A 224 5.12 -12.23 5.16
N ILE A 225 5.04 -11.76 6.41
CA ILE A 225 6.22 -11.45 7.24
C ILE A 225 7.14 -12.66 7.38
N PRO A 226 6.68 -13.89 7.68
CA PRO A 226 7.59 -15.02 7.85
C PRO A 226 8.42 -15.34 6.60
N ALA A 227 7.78 -15.35 5.41
CA ALA A 227 8.48 -15.63 4.14
C ALA A 227 9.48 -14.52 3.78
N ILE A 228 9.15 -13.27 4.09
CA ILE A 228 10.05 -12.13 3.86
C ILE A 228 11.24 -12.17 4.83
N GLN A 229 10.98 -12.46 6.11
CA GLN A 229 12.02 -12.61 7.13
C GLN A 229 13.00 -13.72 6.78
N GLU A 230 12.50 -14.89 6.37
CA GLU A 230 13.34 -16.01 5.92
C GLU A 230 14.34 -15.58 4.84
N VAL A 231 13.87 -14.85 3.83
CA VAL A 231 14.70 -14.36 2.72
C VAL A 231 15.74 -13.33 3.18
N PHE A 232 15.32 -12.33 3.99
CA PHE A 232 16.22 -11.27 4.44
C PHE A 232 17.21 -11.77 5.48
N GLU A 233 16.78 -12.50 6.51
CA GLU A 233 17.66 -13.04 7.55
C GLU A 233 18.66 -14.05 6.96
N GLY A 234 18.21 -14.88 6.02
CA GLY A 234 19.08 -15.82 5.32
C GLY A 234 20.19 -15.14 4.50
N HIS A 235 19.91 -13.99 3.89
CA HIS A 235 20.91 -13.22 3.14
C HIS A 235 21.81 -12.37 4.04
N LEU A 236 21.25 -11.71 5.05
CA LEU A 236 21.97 -10.79 5.93
C LEU A 236 22.95 -11.51 6.88
N GLY A 237 22.73 -12.81 7.14
CA GLY A 237 23.67 -13.62 7.93
C GLY A 237 23.91 -13.07 9.34
N GLY A 238 22.87 -12.53 9.97
CA GLY A 238 22.92 -11.92 11.30
C GLY A 238 23.34 -10.44 11.33
N LYS A 239 23.71 -9.83 10.19
CA LYS A 239 23.92 -8.38 10.11
C LYS A 239 22.58 -7.63 10.23
N PRO A 240 22.55 -6.46 10.89
CA PRO A 240 21.32 -5.69 11.04
C PRO A 240 20.88 -4.97 9.75
N ASN A 241 21.81 -4.72 8.82
CA ASN A 241 21.60 -4.04 7.55
C ASN A 241 22.81 -4.31 6.60
N GLN A 242 22.81 -3.67 5.43
CA GLN A 242 23.83 -3.76 4.40
C GLN A 242 24.50 -2.41 4.09
N ILE A 243 24.36 -1.41 4.98
CA ILE A 243 24.88 -0.04 4.76
C ILE A 243 26.41 -0.03 4.53
N ASP A 244 27.13 -0.88 5.26
CA ASP A 244 28.59 -1.01 5.18
C ASP A 244 29.06 -1.87 3.99
N VAL A 245 28.12 -2.51 3.29
CA VAL A 245 28.45 -3.22 2.06
C VAL A 245 28.68 -2.14 1.01
N ALA A 246 29.94 -1.98 0.57
CA ALA A 246 30.23 -1.16 -0.61
C ALA A 246 29.27 -1.61 -1.70
N ALA A 247 28.39 -0.71 -2.16
CA ALA A 247 27.35 -1.00 -3.14
C ALA A 247 27.97 -1.86 -4.25
N GLY A 248 27.63 -3.15 -4.26
CA GLY A 248 28.49 -4.17 -4.87
C GLY A 248 28.90 -3.77 -6.28
N ASP A 249 30.19 -3.85 -6.57
CA ASP A 249 30.86 -3.59 -7.86
C ASP A 249 30.35 -4.48 -9.03
N GLY A 250 29.19 -5.12 -8.90
CA GLY A 250 28.62 -6.06 -9.87
C GLY A 250 28.01 -5.42 -11.13
N ASP A 251 27.95 -4.09 -11.22
CA ASP A 251 27.62 -3.35 -12.44
C ASP A 251 28.31 -1.98 -12.36
N SER A 252 29.62 -1.95 -12.63
CA SER A 252 30.55 -0.83 -12.41
C SER A 252 30.36 0.37 -13.35
N GLY A 253 29.21 0.47 -14.03
CA GLY A 253 28.81 1.65 -14.79
C GLY A 253 28.24 2.75 -13.90
N ALA A 254 28.56 4.01 -14.20
CA ALA A 254 27.78 5.13 -13.66
C ALA A 254 26.36 5.04 -14.25
N ILE A 255 25.34 4.87 -13.39
CA ILE A 255 23.93 4.94 -13.82
C ILE A 255 23.70 6.35 -14.37
N THR A 256 23.28 6.41 -15.63
CA THR A 256 23.06 7.67 -16.35
C THR A 256 21.61 8.12 -16.21
N GLU A 257 21.35 9.38 -16.60
CA GLU A 257 19.98 9.89 -16.67
C GLU A 257 19.14 9.10 -17.69
N GLU A 258 19.72 8.70 -18.83
CA GLU A 258 19.06 7.91 -19.86
C GLU A 258 18.58 6.55 -19.31
N ASP A 259 19.37 5.92 -18.43
CA ASP A 259 19.02 4.66 -17.79
C ASP A 259 17.74 4.80 -16.95
N LEU A 260 17.56 5.93 -16.25
CA LEU A 260 16.39 6.21 -15.43
C LEU A 260 15.15 6.60 -16.24
N LEU A 261 15.35 7.07 -17.48
CA LEU A 261 14.28 7.53 -18.36
C LEU A 261 13.84 6.48 -19.39
N GLN A 262 14.60 5.40 -19.57
CA GLN A 262 14.34 4.41 -20.62
C GLN A 262 12.88 3.92 -20.60
N PRO A 263 12.16 3.94 -21.74
CA PRO A 263 10.76 3.51 -21.78
C PRO A 263 10.62 2.02 -21.43
N PRO A 264 9.71 1.65 -20.50
CA PRO A 264 9.43 0.25 -20.21
C PRO A 264 8.88 -0.48 -21.44
N ARG A 265 9.23 -1.77 -21.57
CA ARG A 265 8.78 -2.62 -22.66
C ARG A 265 7.64 -3.54 -22.23
N GLY A 266 6.68 -3.75 -23.11
CA GLY A 266 5.58 -4.69 -22.90
C GLY A 266 4.42 -4.44 -23.87
N ALA A 267 3.43 -5.32 -23.81
CA ALA A 267 2.18 -5.12 -24.55
C ALA A 267 1.30 -4.09 -23.84
N ARG A 268 0.44 -3.42 -24.62
CA ARG A 268 -0.72 -2.68 -24.13
C ARG A 268 -1.92 -3.48 -24.55
N THR A 269 -2.78 -3.88 -23.63
CA THR A 269 -3.89 -4.79 -23.94
C THR A 269 -5.23 -4.20 -23.54
N VAL A 270 -6.30 -4.67 -24.19
CA VAL A 270 -7.67 -4.35 -23.77
C VAL A 270 -7.95 -4.92 -22.37
N GLU A 271 -7.36 -6.06 -22.00
CA GLU A 271 -7.47 -6.57 -20.62
C GLU A 271 -6.78 -5.66 -19.62
N GLY A 272 -5.63 -5.06 -19.97
CA GLY A 272 -4.98 -4.03 -19.15
C GLY A 272 -5.91 -2.84 -18.89
N LEU A 273 -6.61 -2.37 -19.93
CA LEU A 273 -7.61 -1.30 -19.84
C LEU A 273 -8.79 -1.69 -18.92
N ARG A 274 -9.28 -2.93 -19.04
CA ARG A 274 -10.33 -3.50 -18.19
C ARG A 274 -9.90 -3.61 -16.73
N LEU A 275 -8.73 -4.19 -16.48
CA LEU A 275 -8.18 -4.35 -15.13
C LEU A 275 -8.01 -2.99 -14.45
N ASN A 276 -7.44 -2.00 -15.14
CA ASN A 276 -7.31 -0.64 -14.60
C ASN A 276 -8.66 -0.05 -14.24
N THR A 277 -9.66 -0.21 -15.11
CA THR A 277 -11.03 0.29 -14.87
C THR A 277 -11.65 -0.39 -13.65
N ARG A 278 -11.61 -1.71 -13.61
CA ARG A 278 -12.21 -2.53 -12.55
C ARG A 278 -11.58 -2.27 -11.19
N VAL A 279 -10.24 -2.19 -11.12
CA VAL A 279 -9.52 -1.91 -9.87
C VAL A 279 -9.71 -0.45 -9.45
N GLY A 280 -9.56 0.49 -10.39
CA GLY A 280 -9.68 1.92 -10.11
C GLY A 280 -11.06 2.31 -9.57
N VAL A 281 -12.14 1.78 -10.16
CA VAL A 281 -13.50 2.05 -9.68
C VAL A 281 -13.78 1.41 -8.32
N GLN A 282 -13.40 0.14 -8.11
CA GLN A 282 -13.62 -0.50 -6.81
C GLN A 282 -12.82 0.16 -5.68
N TYR A 283 -11.57 0.55 -5.95
CA TYR A 283 -10.78 1.32 -5.00
C TYR A 283 -11.46 2.64 -4.65
N LEU A 284 -11.85 3.41 -5.67
CA LEU A 284 -12.49 4.71 -5.45
C LEU A 284 -13.84 4.59 -4.72
N ALA A 285 -14.64 3.57 -5.04
CA ALA A 285 -15.87 3.27 -4.32
C ALA A 285 -15.62 3.04 -2.81
N SER A 286 -14.59 2.24 -2.48
CA SER A 286 -14.16 2.03 -1.09
C SER A 286 -13.64 3.31 -0.44
N TRP A 287 -12.84 4.10 -1.16
CA TRP A 287 -12.28 5.35 -0.66
C TRP A 287 -13.38 6.37 -0.32
N LEU A 288 -14.38 6.50 -1.20
CA LEU A 288 -15.58 7.32 -0.98
C LEU A 288 -16.47 6.82 0.16
N ALA A 289 -16.32 5.55 0.55
CA ALA A 289 -16.96 4.95 1.72
C ALA A 289 -16.10 5.05 3.00
N GLY A 290 -14.94 5.72 2.93
CA GLY A 290 -14.06 5.98 4.08
C GLY A 290 -12.95 4.95 4.30
N SER A 291 -12.72 4.01 3.37
CA SER A 291 -11.62 3.04 3.46
C SER A 291 -10.62 3.17 2.31
N GLY A 292 -9.39 3.58 2.64
CA GLY A 292 -8.30 3.78 1.69
C GLY A 292 -7.33 2.59 1.53
N SER A 293 -7.60 1.47 2.21
CA SER A 293 -6.84 0.21 2.11
C SER A 293 -7.82 -0.90 1.76
N VAL A 294 -7.68 -1.47 0.56
CA VAL A 294 -8.78 -2.21 -0.09
C VAL A 294 -8.29 -3.55 -0.62
N PRO A 295 -8.81 -4.69 -0.12
CA PRO A 295 -8.49 -5.98 -0.69
C PRO A 295 -9.21 -6.16 -2.04
N LEU A 296 -8.44 -6.20 -3.14
CA LEU A 296 -8.94 -6.43 -4.49
C LEU A 296 -8.10 -7.52 -5.16
N TYR A 297 -8.74 -8.59 -5.63
CA TYR A 297 -8.08 -9.69 -6.36
C TYR A 297 -6.84 -10.25 -5.64
N ASN A 298 -6.96 -10.47 -4.32
CA ASN A 298 -5.88 -10.96 -3.44
C ASN A 298 -4.68 -10.01 -3.32
N LEU A 299 -4.85 -8.73 -3.63
CA LEU A 299 -3.88 -7.66 -3.40
C LEU A 299 -4.48 -6.63 -2.44
N MET A 300 -3.67 -6.11 -1.53
CA MET A 300 -4.03 -4.98 -0.68
C MET A 300 -3.68 -3.68 -1.43
N GLU A 301 -4.69 -3.03 -1.98
CA GLU A 301 -4.53 -1.86 -2.84
C GLU A 301 -4.70 -0.56 -2.05
N ASP A 302 -3.91 0.44 -2.42
CA ASP A 302 -3.98 1.81 -1.93
C ASP A 302 -4.25 2.80 -3.08
N ALA A 303 -4.17 4.10 -2.78
CA ALA A 303 -4.49 5.15 -3.75
C ALA A 303 -3.57 5.12 -4.95
N ALA A 304 -2.30 4.74 -4.78
CA ALA A 304 -1.33 4.69 -5.85
C ALA A 304 -1.76 3.72 -6.96
N THR A 305 -2.42 2.61 -6.60
CA THR A 305 -2.98 1.66 -7.57
C THR A 305 -4.09 2.29 -8.41
N ALA A 306 -4.99 3.05 -7.80
CA ALA A 306 -6.04 3.76 -8.54
C ALA A 306 -5.47 4.91 -9.40
N GLU A 307 -4.45 5.60 -8.90
CA GLU A 307 -3.73 6.66 -9.63
C GLU A 307 -3.09 6.11 -10.90
N ILE A 308 -2.24 5.07 -10.81
CA ILE A 308 -1.64 4.49 -12.02
C ILE A 308 -2.70 3.92 -12.97
N SER A 309 -3.79 3.36 -12.45
CA SER A 309 -4.87 2.81 -13.26
C SER A 309 -5.55 3.90 -14.10
N ARG A 310 -5.94 5.04 -13.50
CA ARG A 310 -6.56 6.15 -14.25
C ARG A 310 -5.58 6.84 -15.19
N VAL A 311 -4.33 7.02 -14.77
CA VAL A 311 -3.31 7.77 -15.52
C VAL A 311 -2.82 6.98 -16.72
N GLN A 312 -2.69 5.65 -16.61
CA GLN A 312 -2.40 4.79 -17.75
C GLN A 312 -3.53 4.82 -18.79
N ASN A 313 -4.79 4.70 -18.35
CA ASN A 313 -5.95 4.80 -19.23
C ASN A 313 -6.00 6.17 -19.92
N TRP A 314 -5.80 7.25 -19.17
CA TRP A 314 -5.71 8.61 -19.70
C TRP A 314 -4.61 8.72 -20.75
N GLN A 315 -3.41 8.20 -20.47
CA GLN A 315 -2.27 8.27 -21.39
C GLN A 315 -2.56 7.56 -22.72
N TRP A 316 -3.15 6.36 -22.65
CA TRP A 316 -3.51 5.59 -23.84
C TRP A 316 -4.59 6.30 -24.67
N LEU A 317 -5.61 6.86 -24.03
CA LEU A 317 -6.67 7.61 -24.70
C LEU A 317 -6.14 8.90 -25.33
N ARG A 318 -5.35 9.67 -24.58
CA ARG A 318 -4.79 10.97 -25.02
C ARG A 318 -3.97 10.84 -26.28
N HIS A 319 -3.17 9.78 -26.37
CA HIS A 319 -2.26 9.55 -27.51
C HIS A 319 -2.82 8.54 -28.52
N GLY A 320 -4.05 8.04 -28.32
CA GLY A 320 -4.69 7.07 -29.19
C GLY A 320 -3.86 5.80 -29.38
N ALA A 321 -3.37 5.22 -28.29
CA ALA A 321 -2.50 4.06 -28.29
C ALA A 321 -3.18 2.83 -28.93
N THR A 322 -2.39 2.01 -29.62
CA THR A 322 -2.84 0.69 -30.09
C THR A 322 -2.79 -0.31 -28.94
N LEU A 323 -3.92 -0.96 -28.68
CA LEU A 323 -4.12 -2.01 -27.69
C LEU A 323 -4.35 -3.35 -28.37
N ASP A 324 -3.74 -4.41 -27.86
CA ASP A 324 -3.99 -5.79 -28.26
C ASP A 324 -5.27 -6.32 -27.60
N ALA A 325 -6.23 -6.76 -28.43
CA ALA A 325 -7.49 -7.37 -28.06
C ALA A 325 -7.52 -8.87 -28.41
N GLY A 326 -6.47 -9.61 -28.04
CA GLY A 326 -6.38 -11.05 -28.32
C GLY A 326 -5.91 -11.36 -29.74
N GLY A 327 -4.89 -10.64 -30.20
CA GLY A 327 -4.32 -10.71 -31.54
C GLY A 327 -4.90 -9.68 -32.52
N VAL A 328 -5.89 -8.90 -32.09
CA VAL A 328 -6.50 -7.82 -32.89
C VAL A 328 -6.11 -6.47 -32.33
N GLU A 329 -5.49 -5.63 -33.16
CA GLU A 329 -5.14 -4.27 -32.77
C GLU A 329 -6.36 -3.35 -32.76
N VAL A 330 -6.60 -2.70 -31.61
CA VAL A 330 -7.69 -1.75 -31.40
C VAL A 330 -7.13 -0.44 -30.89
N ARG A 331 -7.59 0.68 -31.44
CA ARG A 331 -7.20 2.00 -30.95
C ARG A 331 -7.91 2.33 -29.64
N ALA A 332 -7.19 2.86 -28.65
CA ALA A 332 -7.77 3.42 -27.44
C ALA A 332 -8.57 4.69 -27.78
N THR A 333 -9.88 4.67 -27.55
CA THR A 333 -10.79 5.82 -27.74
C THR A 333 -11.74 5.99 -26.55
N PRO A 334 -12.32 7.18 -26.33
CA PRO A 334 -13.31 7.39 -25.27
C PRO A 334 -14.50 6.42 -25.36
N GLU A 335 -14.91 6.04 -26.57
CA GLU A 335 -16.00 5.08 -26.81
C GLU A 335 -15.61 3.66 -26.40
N LEU A 336 -14.34 3.26 -26.63
CA LEU A 336 -13.83 2.00 -26.12
C LEU A 336 -13.83 1.99 -24.58
N LEU A 337 -13.36 3.07 -23.94
CA LEU A 337 -13.39 3.17 -22.48
C LEU A 337 -14.82 3.13 -21.96
N ALA A 338 -15.78 3.82 -22.57
CA ALA A 338 -17.17 3.83 -22.13
C ALA A 338 -17.78 2.42 -22.11
N ARG A 339 -17.55 1.63 -23.17
CA ARG A 339 -17.97 0.21 -23.23
C ARG A 339 -17.28 -0.63 -22.15
N VAL A 340 -15.97 -0.46 -21.99
CA VAL A 340 -15.21 -1.15 -20.94
C VAL A 340 -15.77 -0.82 -19.55
N VAL A 341 -16.06 0.45 -19.27
CA VAL A 341 -16.67 0.86 -18.00
C VAL A 341 -18.01 0.18 -17.80
N GLU A 342 -18.91 0.19 -18.79
CA GLU A 342 -20.22 -0.48 -18.68
C GLU A 342 -20.07 -1.97 -18.34
N GLU A 343 -19.24 -2.70 -19.10
CA GLU A 343 -19.03 -4.14 -18.94
C GLU A 343 -18.35 -4.48 -17.61
N GLU A 344 -17.31 -3.73 -17.21
CA GLU A 344 -16.63 -3.95 -15.94
C GLU A 344 -17.49 -3.56 -14.74
N MET A 345 -18.37 -2.56 -14.87
CA MET A 345 -19.33 -2.21 -13.81
C MET A 345 -20.36 -3.31 -13.60
N ALA A 346 -20.89 -3.91 -14.68
CA ALA A 346 -21.79 -5.05 -14.61
C ALA A 346 -21.09 -6.27 -13.96
N ARG A 347 -19.83 -6.52 -14.32
CA ARG A 347 -19.01 -7.55 -13.68
C ARG A 347 -18.81 -7.29 -12.19
N VAL A 348 -18.45 -6.06 -11.81
CA VAL A 348 -18.27 -5.69 -10.39
C VAL A 348 -19.58 -5.88 -9.61
N GLU A 349 -20.73 -5.49 -10.17
CA GLU A 349 -22.04 -5.72 -9.55
C GLU A 349 -22.30 -7.21 -9.29
N ALA A 350 -21.95 -8.08 -10.25
CA ALA A 350 -22.06 -9.53 -10.09
C ALA A 350 -21.09 -10.09 -9.02
N GLU A 351 -19.85 -9.57 -8.96
CA GLU A 351 -18.83 -10.00 -8.00
C GLU A 351 -19.16 -9.58 -6.55
N VAL A 352 -19.64 -8.34 -6.35
CA VAL A 352 -19.88 -7.78 -5.01
C VAL A 352 -21.33 -7.98 -4.52
N GLY A 353 -22.25 -8.28 -5.43
CA GLY A 353 -23.68 -8.40 -5.20
C GLY A 353 -24.45 -7.08 -5.30
N ALA A 354 -25.66 -7.13 -5.86
CA ALA A 354 -26.49 -5.97 -6.19
C ALA A 354 -26.84 -5.06 -4.98
N GLU A 355 -26.96 -5.60 -3.77
CA GLU A 355 -27.19 -4.77 -2.58
C GLU A 355 -25.96 -3.94 -2.23
N ARG A 356 -24.79 -4.59 -2.16
CA ARG A 356 -23.52 -3.92 -1.85
C ARG A 356 -23.16 -2.92 -2.94
N PHE A 357 -23.42 -3.25 -4.20
CA PHE A 357 -23.19 -2.35 -5.32
C PHE A 357 -24.03 -1.07 -5.22
N ARG A 358 -25.34 -1.19 -4.97
CA ARG A 358 -26.23 -0.01 -4.83
C ARG A 358 -25.86 0.86 -3.63
N ARG A 359 -25.41 0.27 -2.52
CA ARG A 359 -25.03 1.01 -1.30
C ARG A 359 -23.60 1.56 -1.35
N GLY A 360 -22.70 0.94 -2.11
CA GLY A 360 -21.26 1.18 -2.07
C GLY A 360 -20.73 2.29 -2.98
N ARG A 361 -21.55 3.25 -3.41
CA ARG A 361 -21.17 4.39 -4.27
C ARG A 361 -20.45 4.00 -5.58
N TYR A 362 -20.58 2.77 -6.07
CA TYR A 362 -19.87 2.28 -7.26
C TYR A 362 -20.21 3.09 -8.52
N THR A 363 -21.49 3.43 -8.72
CA THR A 363 -21.91 4.27 -9.86
C THR A 363 -21.23 5.64 -9.86
N GLU A 364 -21.07 6.25 -8.69
CA GLU A 364 -20.40 7.54 -8.55
C GLU A 364 -18.90 7.42 -8.78
N ALA A 365 -18.26 6.39 -8.22
CA ALA A 365 -16.87 6.07 -8.47
C ALA A 365 -16.58 5.83 -9.96
N GLY A 366 -17.47 5.10 -10.65
CA GLY A 366 -17.40 4.90 -12.10
C GLY A 366 -17.39 6.22 -12.87
N ARG A 367 -18.31 7.13 -12.54
CA ARG A 367 -18.38 8.46 -13.18
C ARG A 367 -17.12 9.29 -12.96
N ILE A 368 -16.61 9.34 -11.73
CA ILE A 368 -15.37 10.08 -11.42
C ILE A 368 -14.19 9.47 -12.17
N PHE A 369 -14.04 8.15 -12.13
CA PHE A 369 -12.96 7.45 -12.81
C PHE A 369 -12.98 7.68 -14.32
N SER A 370 -14.14 7.54 -14.97
CA SER A 370 -14.29 7.81 -16.40
C SER A 370 -13.97 9.26 -16.75
N ARG A 371 -14.44 10.23 -15.96
CA ARG A 371 -14.10 11.65 -16.15
C ARG A 371 -12.60 11.88 -16.06
N GLN A 372 -11.95 11.36 -15.02
CA GLN A 372 -10.50 11.47 -14.82
C GLN A 372 -9.69 10.84 -15.97
N CYS A 373 -10.16 9.72 -16.54
CA CYS A 373 -9.50 9.09 -17.69
C CYS A 373 -9.67 9.86 -19.01
N THR A 374 -10.72 10.68 -19.14
CA THR A 374 -11.09 11.36 -20.41
C THR A 374 -10.87 12.87 -20.37
N ALA A 375 -10.40 13.41 -19.23
CA ALA A 375 -10.15 14.82 -19.06
C ALA A 375 -9.12 15.35 -20.10
N PRO A 376 -9.32 16.58 -20.63
CA PRO A 376 -8.40 17.15 -21.62
C PRO A 376 -7.00 17.42 -21.04
N GLU A 377 -6.93 17.69 -19.74
CA GLU A 377 -5.73 17.83 -18.95
C GLU A 377 -5.70 16.74 -17.87
N LEU A 378 -4.51 16.22 -17.58
CA LEU A 378 -4.34 15.20 -16.55
C LEU A 378 -4.24 15.88 -15.18
N ASP A 379 -5.24 15.67 -14.33
CA ASP A 379 -5.20 16.16 -12.95
C ASP A 379 -4.06 15.51 -12.15
N ASP A 380 -3.49 16.26 -11.21
CA ASP A 380 -2.34 15.81 -10.44
C ASP A 380 -2.67 14.59 -9.58
N PHE A 381 -3.82 14.57 -8.89
CA PHE A 381 -4.23 13.47 -8.02
C PHE A 381 -5.75 13.27 -8.07
N LEU A 382 -6.20 12.02 -8.19
CA LEU A 382 -7.61 11.63 -8.13
C LEU A 382 -8.25 12.01 -6.80
N THR A 383 -7.44 12.03 -5.74
CA THR A 383 -7.89 12.30 -4.37
C THR A 383 -8.41 13.72 -4.21
N LEU A 384 -7.92 14.70 -4.98
CA LEU A 384 -8.41 16.08 -4.90
C LEU A 384 -9.88 16.19 -5.31
N ASP A 385 -10.25 15.54 -6.40
CA ASP A 385 -11.62 15.48 -6.90
C ASP A 385 -12.51 14.67 -5.94
N ALA A 386 -12.03 13.48 -5.55
CA ALA A 386 -12.76 12.60 -4.64
C ALA A 386 -13.00 13.22 -3.25
N TYR A 387 -12.06 14.01 -2.74
CA TYR A 387 -12.14 14.61 -1.39
C TYR A 387 -13.32 15.57 -1.23
N ASN A 388 -13.73 16.25 -2.31
CA ASN A 388 -14.95 17.07 -2.33
C ASN A 388 -16.20 16.29 -1.94
N LEU A 389 -16.20 14.96 -2.13
CA LEU A 389 -17.33 14.08 -1.87
C LEU A 389 -17.24 13.34 -0.53
N VAL A 390 -16.14 13.53 0.20
CA VAL A 390 -15.94 12.99 1.56
C VAL A 390 -16.16 14.08 2.60
N VAL A 391 -15.64 15.29 2.37
CA VAL A 391 -15.74 16.41 3.34
C VAL A 391 -17.16 16.98 3.45
N VAL A 392 -17.98 16.83 2.41
CA VAL A 392 -19.39 17.27 2.44
C VAL A 392 -20.24 16.40 3.37
N HIS A 393 -19.79 15.19 3.72
CA HIS A 393 -20.42 14.35 4.74
C HIS A 393 -19.80 14.59 6.12
N HIS A 394 -20.14 15.70 6.77
CA HIS A 394 -19.99 15.78 8.21
C HIS A 394 -20.90 14.73 8.87
N PRO A 395 -20.42 13.97 9.87
CA PRO A 395 -21.31 13.19 10.71
C PRO A 395 -22.26 14.15 11.42
N GLU A 396 -23.57 13.91 11.34
CA GLU A 396 -24.49 14.49 12.32
C GLU A 396 -23.95 14.13 13.70
N ALA A 397 -23.77 15.13 14.55
CA ALA A 397 -23.22 14.97 15.88
C ALA A 397 -24.08 13.94 16.65
N SER A 398 -23.58 12.72 16.77
CA SER A 398 -24.12 11.78 17.75
C SER A 398 -23.74 12.36 19.11
N PRO A 399 -24.70 12.69 19.99
CA PRO A 399 -24.39 13.31 21.27
C PRO A 399 -23.52 12.33 22.06
N SER A 400 -22.25 12.69 22.24
CA SER A 400 -21.35 11.89 23.06
C SER A 400 -21.92 11.85 24.48
N LYS A 401 -22.29 10.66 24.93
CA LYS A 401 -22.43 10.39 26.36
C LYS A 401 -21.02 10.37 26.94
N LEU A 402 -20.55 11.55 27.36
CA LEU A 402 -19.49 11.67 28.35
C LEU A 402 -19.97 11.11 29.70
#